data_AF-A0A8J7PXH5-F1
#
_entry.id   AF-A0A8J7PXH5-F1
#
_cell.length_a   1.000
_cell.length_b   1.000
_cell.length_c   1.000
_cell.angle_alpha   90.00
_cell.angle_beta   90.00
_cell.angle_gamma   90.00
#
_symmetry.space_group_name_H-M   'P 1'
#
loop_
_entity.id
_entity.type
_entity.pdbx_description
1 polymer ?
#
loop_
_entity_poly.entity_id
_entity_poly.type
_entity_poly.pdbx_seq_one_letter_code
_entity_poly.pdbx_strand_id
1 'polypeptide(L)'
;MRRLGDDRISPCSKDAPTRAFAGAAKKVGIRGNLHILRHTFCSHLLMHRVSLRTAQALAGHSNFAITEQYAHFATQDKTEVADKIRL
;
A
#
# COMPACT_ATOMS: atom_id res chain seq x y z
N MET A 1 -24.75 -7.91 5.64
CA MET A 1 -23.78 -7.24 4.74
C MET A 1 -24.04 -5.73 4.78
N ARG A 2 -23.22 -4.97 5.52
CA ARG A 2 -23.40 -3.52 5.70
C ARG A 2 -22.80 -2.80 4.50
N ARG A 3 -23.64 -2.36 3.56
CA ARG A 3 -23.22 -1.46 2.48
C ARG A 3 -22.82 -0.14 3.13
N LEU A 4 -21.57 0.26 2.96
CA LEU A 4 -21.09 1.56 3.38
C LEU A 4 -21.71 2.58 2.43
N GLY A 5 -22.83 3.16 2.86
CA GLY A 5 -23.49 4.28 2.21
C GLY A 5 -22.54 5.47 2.16
N ASP A 6 -22.48 6.06 0.97
CA ASP A 6 -22.69 7.49 0.70
C ASP A 6 -23.01 8.35 1.94
N ASP A 7 -22.43 9.56 2.01
CA ASP A 7 -23.04 10.75 2.66
C ASP A 7 -22.08 11.89 3.08
N ARG A 8 -20.74 11.86 2.89
CA ARG A 8 -19.87 13.00 3.31
C ARG A 8 -18.64 13.36 2.47
N ILE A 9 -18.52 12.91 1.23
CA ILE A 9 -17.47 13.46 0.36
C ILE A 9 -18.03 14.73 -0.29
N SER A 10 -17.96 15.86 0.42
CA SER A 10 -17.98 17.18 -0.26
C SER A 10 -17.01 17.08 -1.45
N PRO A 11 -17.29 17.68 -2.62
CA PRO A 11 -16.41 17.58 -3.79
C PRO A 11 -15.10 18.30 -3.47
N CYS A 12 -14.24 17.61 -2.73
CA CYS A 12 -12.90 18.02 -2.43
C CYS A 12 -12.20 17.97 -3.77
N SER A 13 -11.64 19.11 -4.20
CA SER A 13 -10.79 19.14 -5.39
C SER A 13 -9.84 17.95 -5.32
N LYS A 14 -9.60 17.28 -6.46
CA LYS A 14 -8.79 16.03 -6.52
C LYS A 14 -7.42 16.20 -5.84
N ASP A 15 -6.96 17.44 -5.70
CA ASP A 15 -5.71 17.86 -5.07
C ASP A 15 -5.79 18.09 -3.56
N ALA A 16 -6.98 18.12 -2.97
CA ALA A 16 -7.18 18.32 -1.54
C ALA A 16 -6.37 17.35 -0.66
N PRO A 17 -6.33 16.03 -0.92
CA PRO A 17 -5.47 15.13 -0.15
C PRO A 17 -3.99 15.45 -0.34
N THR A 18 -3.55 15.82 -1.54
CA THR A 18 -2.17 16.21 -1.82
C THR A 18 -1.77 17.48 -1.07
N ARG A 19 -2.64 18.50 -1.05
CA ARG A 19 -2.42 19.75 -0.31
C ARG A 19 -2.40 19.52 1.20
N ALA A 20 -3.33 18.72 1.72
CA ALA A 20 -3.38 18.39 3.14
C ALA A 20 -2.10 17.65 3.58
N PHE A 21 -1.67 16.67 2.78
CA PHE A 21 -0.42 15.94 3.04
C PHE A 21 0.81 16.86 2.95
N ALA A 22 0.90 17.72 1.94
CA ALA A 22 2.00 18.69 1.82
C ALA A 22 2.07 19.65 3.03
N GLY A 23 0.91 20.11 3.51
CA GLY A 23 0.81 20.94 4.72
C GLY A 23 1.26 20.19 5.98
N ALA A 24 0.86 18.92 6.13
CA ALA A 24 1.30 18.07 7.23
C ALA A 24 2.81 17.79 7.16
N ALA A 25 3.31 17.37 6.00
CA ALA A 25 4.72 17.08 5.76
C ALA A 25 5.62 18.29 6.07
N LYS A 26 5.18 19.51 5.70
CA LYS A 26 5.88 20.75 6.04
C LYS A 26 5.94 21.00 7.55
N LYS A 27 4.88 20.70 8.30
CA LYS A 27 4.85 20.88 9.78
C LYS A 27 5.86 19.98 10.50
N VAL A 28 6.01 18.74 10.05
CA VAL A 28 6.98 17.78 10.61
C VAL A 28 8.36 17.86 9.95
N GLY A 29 8.57 18.74 8.96
CA GLY A 29 9.86 18.90 8.28
C GLY A 29 10.24 17.71 7.37
N ILE A 30 9.29 16.88 6.99
CA ILE A 30 9.52 15.69 6.16
C ILE A 30 9.34 16.05 4.69
N ARG A 31 10.28 15.63 3.84
CA ARG A 31 10.13 15.71 2.38
C ARG A 31 9.44 14.44 1.89
N GLY A 32 8.28 14.61 1.27
CA GLY A 32 7.54 13.47 0.71
C GLY A 32 6.28 13.92 -0.02
N ASN A 33 5.70 12.99 -0.78
CA ASN A 33 4.39 13.14 -1.40
C ASN A 33 3.56 11.87 -1.11
N LEU A 34 2.27 11.91 -1.48
CA LEU A 34 1.38 10.76 -1.29
C LEU A 34 1.83 9.50 -2.07
N HIS A 35 2.58 9.67 -3.16
CA HIS A 35 3.12 8.55 -3.92
C HIS A 35 4.21 7.82 -3.13
N ILE A 36 5.15 8.57 -2.53
CA ILE A 36 6.19 8.00 -1.65
C ILE A 36 5.55 7.32 -0.44
N LEU A 37 4.52 7.92 0.16
CA LEU A 37 3.77 7.29 1.25
C LEU A 37 3.15 5.95 0.82
N ARG A 38 2.58 5.90 -0.39
CA ARG A 38 2.05 4.65 -0.98
C ARG A 38 3.15 3.61 -1.19
N HIS A 39 4.36 4.01 -1.60
CA HIS A 39 5.51 3.11 -1.70
C HIS A 39 5.92 2.55 -0.34
N THR A 40 6.00 3.39 0.69
CA THR A 40 6.34 2.97 2.06
C THR A 40 5.29 2.00 2.60
N PHE A 41 4.00 2.25 2.34
CA PHE A 41 2.91 1.35 2.72
C PHE A 41 3.04 -0.04 2.07
N CYS A 42 3.25 -0.10 0.76
CA CYS A 42 3.41 -1.38 0.05
C CYS A 42 4.64 -2.15 0.52
N SER A 43 5.76 -1.45 0.74
CA SER A 43 7.00 -2.05 1.24
C SER A 43 6.80 -2.63 2.64
N HIS A 44 6.14 -1.89 3.55
CA HIS A 44 5.83 -2.37 4.90
C HIS A 44 4.93 -3.62 4.88
N LEU A 45 3.90 -3.68 4.04
CA LEU A 45 3.06 -4.88 3.94
C LEU A 45 3.87 -6.11 3.55
N LEU A 46 4.79 -5.97 2.60
CA LEU A 46 5.60 -7.09 2.12
C LEU A 46 6.69 -7.49 3.12
N MET A 47 7.26 -6.53 3.85
CA MET A 47 8.13 -6.81 4.99
C MET A 47 7.40 -7.60 6.10
N HIS A 48 6.10 -7.36 6.28
CA HIS A 48 5.24 -8.11 7.22
C HIS A 48 4.70 -9.43 6.64
N ARG A 49 5.32 -9.98 5.58
CA ARG A 49 4.96 -11.27 4.96
C ARG A 49 3.52 -11.33 4.43
N VAL A 50 2.90 -10.18 4.16
CA VAL A 50 1.60 -10.13 3.49
C VAL A 50 1.79 -10.58 2.04
N SER A 51 0.91 -11.44 1.53
CA SER A 51 1.00 -11.91 0.15
C SER A 51 0.91 -10.74 -0.84
N LEU A 52 1.64 -10.82 -1.97
CA LEU A 52 1.62 -9.80 -3.03
C LEU A 52 0.20 -9.49 -3.52
N ARG A 53 -0.67 -10.50 -3.60
CA ARG A 53 -2.07 -10.34 -4.01
C ARG A 53 -2.89 -9.58 -2.97
N THR A 54 -2.65 -9.82 -1.69
CA THR A 54 -3.29 -9.08 -0.60
C THR A 54 -2.78 -7.64 -0.55
N ALA A 55 -1.47 -7.42 -0.71
CA ALA A 55 -0.89 -6.09 -0.77
C ALA A 55 -1.42 -5.27 -1.96
N GLN A 56 -1.59 -5.90 -3.13
CA GLN A 56 -2.20 -5.27 -4.30
C GLN A 56 -3.65 -4.84 -4.04
N ALA A 57 -4.45 -5.71 -3.43
CA ALA A 57 -5.85 -5.42 -3.11
C ALA A 57 -5.97 -4.27 -2.10
N LEU A 58 -5.09 -4.22 -1.10
CA LEU A 58 -5.04 -3.16 -0.09
C LEU A 58 -4.54 -1.82 -0.67
N ALA A 59 -3.57 -1.86 -1.58
CA ALA A 59 -3.08 -0.67 -2.26
C ALA A 59 -4.05 -0.15 -3.34
N GLY A 60 -5.01 -0.98 -3.79
CA GLY A 60 -5.93 -0.65 -4.87
C GLY A 60 -5.24 -0.48 -6.22
N HIS A 61 -4.13 -1.19 -6.46
CA HIS A 61 -3.41 -1.11 -7.71
C HIS A 61 -4.14 -1.88 -8.81
N SER A 62 -4.65 -1.16 -9.81
CA SER A 62 -5.24 -1.74 -11.02
C SER A 62 -4.20 -2.50 -11.87
N ASN A 63 -2.91 -2.15 -11.74
CA ASN A 63 -1.82 -2.78 -12.47
C ASN A 63 -0.94 -3.66 -11.54
N PHE A 64 -0.83 -4.94 -11.87
CA PHE A 64 -0.01 -5.91 -11.14
C PHE A 64 1.49 -5.62 -11.23
N ALA A 65 1.94 -5.03 -12.34
CA ALA A 65 3.36 -4.73 -12.59
C ALA A 65 3.98 -3.80 -11.54
N ILE A 66 3.17 -2.89 -10.96
CA ILE A 66 3.62 -1.98 -9.89
C ILE A 66 3.88 -2.76 -8.59
N THR A 67 3.13 -3.83 -8.34
CA THR A 67 3.25 -4.64 -7.12
C THR A 67 4.39 -5.65 -7.23
N GLU A 68 4.64 -6.16 -8.45
CA GLU A 68 5.78 -7.02 -8.76
C GLU A 68 7.13 -6.34 -8.49
N GLN A 69 7.23 -5.02 -8.69
CA GLN A 69 8.42 -4.26 -8.32
C GLN A 69 8.79 -4.38 -6.84
N TYR A 70 7.86 -4.68 -5.93
CA TYR A 70 8.17 -4.86 -4.51
C TYR A 70 8.38 -6.32 -4.11
N ALA A 71 8.26 -7.28 -5.04
CA ALA A 71 8.46 -8.70 -4.76
C ALA A 71 9.85 -9.00 -4.16
N HIS A 72 10.86 -8.16 -4.42
CA HIS A 72 12.18 -8.28 -3.80
C HIS A 72 12.16 -8.07 -2.26
N PHE A 73 11.16 -7.37 -1.71
CA PHE A 73 10.97 -7.25 -0.25
C PHE A 73 10.29 -8.47 0.36
N ALA A 74 9.57 -9.25 -0.45
CA ALA A 74 9.09 -10.55 -0.05
C ALA A 74 10.29 -11.51 -0.08
N THR A 75 11.10 -11.46 0.98
CA THR A 75 12.02 -12.55 1.30
C THR A 75 11.15 -13.80 1.36
N GLN A 76 11.29 -14.70 0.39
CA GLN A 76 10.62 -15.98 0.46
C GLN A 76 11.49 -16.86 1.35
N ASP A 77 11.02 -17.14 2.56
CA ASP A 77 11.60 -18.19 3.39
C ASP A 77 11.34 -19.50 2.64
N LYS A 78 12.31 -19.92 1.82
CA LYS A 78 12.28 -21.16 1.03
C LYS A 78 11.99 -22.39 1.90
N THR A 79 12.21 -22.28 3.21
CA THR A 79 11.95 -23.28 4.23
C THR A 79 10.45 -23.53 4.45
N GLU A 80 9.60 -22.49 4.46
CA GLU A 80 8.16 -22.66 4.73
C GLU A 80 7.41 -23.27 3.54
N VAL A 81 7.85 -22.97 2.31
CA VAL A 81 7.31 -23.58 1.09
C VAL A 81 7.75 -25.04 0.99
N ALA A 82 9.00 -25.35 1.36
CA ALA A 82 9.49 -26.72 1.41
C ALA A 82 8.73 -27.58 2.44
N ASP A 83 8.38 -27.01 3.60
CA ASP A 83 7.58 -27.71 4.61
C ASP A 83 6.13 -27.97 4.16
N LYS A 84 5.53 -27.09 3.35
CA LYS A 84 4.18 -27.31 2.79
C LYS A 84 4.13 -28.30 1.63
N ILE A 85 5.25 -28.53 0.93
CA ILE A 85 5.35 -29.49 -0.18
C ILE A 85 5.68 -30.90 0.35
N ARG A 86 6.23 -31.00 1.56
CA ARG A 86 6.53 -32.28 2.20
C ARG A 86 5.25 -32.86 2.80
N LEU A 87 4.42 -33.46 1.94
CA LEU A 87 3.43 -34.47 2.30
C LEU A 87 4.09 -35.85 2.37
#